data_AF-A0A7C5R881-F1
#
_entry.id   AF-A0A7C5R881-F1
#
_cell.length_a   1.000
_cell.length_b   1.000
_cell.length_c   1.000
_cell.angle_alpha   90.00
_cell.angle_beta   90.00
_cell.angle_gamma   90.00
#
_symmetry.space_group_name_H-M   'P 1'
#
loop_
_entity.id
_entity.type
_entity.pdbx_description
1 polymer ?
#
loop_
_entity_poly.entity_id
_entity_poly.type
_entity_poly.pdbx_seq_one_letter_code
_entity_poly.pdbx_strand_id
1 'polypeptide(L)'
;MDLTPQKINAYAPDAATARRAAGIAHARIWHTLEGNGRAIWGTYGYAPDPFRVAVDFEGPAFKCTCPVRRKPCKHSIALLLIFAKNNDAFRVVTDPPQWAGSWLHKRDQQAVKRTNITREVKRTPEEEKALAEKRRAARDKRIEKMAAGLELFEQWLLDLFRQGLASLENHSCQYWDSLQSRMADAGLTAIARRLRQLPEIMTRHDWHELLLAELGDIYLIVKGFKNIEKLPPLLQDDLLSLSGLNFKKADVLAGAGLKDVWLVVGQTEEQEEAQLIARRTWLVGKQSKHNVLLLDFAWGGKGFDTEFKLGTTAAAEAFFYPSAYPQRVLFADIALTDQPFDPGNGYPDLTAFANAYAKAIGQFPWLAQFP
;
A
#
# COMPACT_ATOMS: atom_id res chain seq x y z
N MET A 1 22.04 -15.37 18.18
CA MET A 1 21.48 -14.00 18.12
C MET A 1 21.48 -13.45 19.52
N ASP A 2 22.07 -12.28 19.77
CA ASP A 2 22.12 -11.68 21.11
C ASP A 2 20.80 -10.94 21.41
N LEU A 3 19.87 -11.64 22.08
CA LEU A 3 18.49 -11.22 22.35
C LEU A 3 18.41 -10.52 23.72
N THR A 4 18.86 -9.26 23.81
CA THR A 4 18.73 -8.51 25.06
C THR A 4 17.28 -8.03 25.27
N PRO A 5 16.81 -7.88 26.53
CA PRO A 5 15.46 -7.38 26.80
C PRO A 5 15.16 -6.01 26.17
N GLN A 6 16.17 -5.16 26.04
CA GLN A 6 16.06 -3.85 25.36
C GLN A 6 15.75 -4.03 23.87
N LYS A 7 16.49 -4.91 23.16
CA LYS A 7 16.23 -5.22 21.75
C LYS A 7 14.85 -5.86 21.56
N ILE A 8 14.43 -6.72 22.49
CA ILE A 8 13.10 -7.36 22.44
C ILE A 8 11.98 -6.33 22.62
N ASN A 9 12.14 -5.40 23.56
CA ASN A 9 11.16 -4.34 23.79
C ASN A 9 11.06 -3.36 22.62
N ALA A 10 12.11 -3.19 21.81
CA ALA A 10 12.08 -2.38 20.60
C ALA A 10 11.13 -2.95 19.52
N TYR A 11 10.82 -4.26 19.55
CA TYR A 11 9.78 -4.85 18.69
C TYR A 11 8.36 -4.56 19.18
N ALA A 12 8.17 -4.05 20.40
CA ALA A 12 6.83 -3.73 20.89
C ALA A 12 6.32 -2.43 20.23
N PRO A 13 5.06 -2.39 19.76
CA PRO A 13 4.52 -1.20 19.10
C PRO A 13 4.49 0.06 19.98
N ASP A 14 4.42 -0.11 21.30
CA ASP A 14 4.43 0.95 22.30
C ASP A 14 4.94 0.44 23.66
N ALA A 15 5.34 1.37 24.53
CA ALA A 15 5.84 1.05 25.87
C ALA A 15 4.80 0.35 26.75
N ALA A 16 3.51 0.64 26.57
CA ALA A 16 2.44 -0.03 27.32
C ALA A 16 2.33 -1.51 26.94
N THR A 17 2.57 -1.85 25.68
CA THR A 17 2.60 -3.22 25.17
C THR A 17 3.84 -3.96 25.67
N ALA A 18 5.01 -3.32 25.69
CA ALA A 18 6.22 -3.87 26.31
C ALA A 18 6.00 -4.17 27.81
N ARG A 19 5.42 -3.23 28.57
CA ARG A 19 5.09 -3.43 29.99
C ARG A 19 4.11 -4.59 30.20
N ARG A 20 3.05 -4.67 29.40
CA ARG A 20 2.07 -5.77 29.46
C ARG A 20 2.69 -7.11 29.07
N ALA A 21 3.64 -7.13 28.13
CA ALA A 21 4.38 -8.33 27.75
C ALA A 21 5.26 -8.84 28.91
N ALA A 22 5.97 -7.93 29.58
CA ALA A 22 6.79 -8.27 30.74
C ALA A 22 5.97 -8.93 31.86
N GLY A 23 4.75 -8.46 32.11
CA GLY A 23 3.85 -9.03 33.13
C GLY A 23 3.34 -10.44 32.83
N ILE A 24 3.48 -10.93 31.60
CA ILE A 24 3.07 -12.29 31.21
C ILE A 24 4.26 -13.15 30.71
N ALA A 25 5.48 -12.64 30.83
CA ALA A 25 6.72 -13.31 30.44
C ALA A 25 7.20 -14.28 31.52
N HIS A 26 6.32 -15.19 31.94
CA HIS A 26 6.60 -16.21 32.94
C HIS A 26 6.30 -17.59 32.35
N ALA A 27 7.27 -18.50 32.33
CA ALA A 27 7.07 -19.82 31.69
C ALA A 27 5.88 -20.60 32.26
N ARG A 28 5.65 -20.52 33.57
CA ARG A 28 4.60 -21.26 34.30
C ARG A 28 3.15 -20.96 33.91
N ILE A 29 2.88 -19.84 33.22
CA ILE A 29 1.52 -19.44 32.81
C ILE A 29 1.26 -19.72 31.32
N TRP A 30 2.19 -20.38 30.64
CA TRP A 30 2.04 -20.84 29.27
C TRP A 30 1.77 -22.34 29.29
N HIS A 31 0.81 -22.80 28.48
CA HIS A 31 0.47 -24.22 28.39
C HIS A 31 1.55 -25.00 27.63
N THR A 32 2.11 -24.38 26.59
CA THR A 32 3.20 -24.96 25.81
C THR A 32 4.26 -23.92 25.50
N LEU A 33 5.52 -24.36 25.53
CA LEU A 33 6.72 -23.61 25.12
C LEU A 33 7.64 -24.59 24.41
N GLU A 34 7.77 -24.43 23.10
CA GLU A 34 8.47 -25.37 22.23
C GLU A 34 9.24 -24.62 21.14
N GLY A 35 10.24 -25.26 20.53
CA GLY A 35 10.97 -24.70 19.40
C GLY A 35 11.88 -25.71 18.71
N ASN A 36 12.40 -25.34 17.54
CA ASN A 36 13.24 -26.20 16.71
C ASN A 36 14.54 -25.53 16.22
N GLY A 37 15.02 -24.52 16.94
CA GLY A 37 16.20 -23.72 16.58
C GLY A 37 15.95 -22.66 15.51
N ARG A 38 15.01 -22.88 14.58
CA ARG A 38 14.56 -21.87 13.61
C ARG A 38 13.52 -20.92 14.21
N ALA A 39 12.53 -21.49 14.89
CA ALA A 39 11.41 -20.75 15.46
C ALA A 39 11.07 -21.28 16.86
N ILE A 40 10.39 -20.44 17.63
CA ILE A 40 9.76 -20.79 18.90
C ILE A 40 8.25 -20.60 18.81
N TRP A 41 7.51 -21.42 19.54
CA TRP A 41 6.06 -21.33 19.62
C TRP A 41 5.54 -21.75 20.99
N GLY A 42 4.32 -21.33 21.29
CA GLY A 42 3.67 -21.65 22.54
C GLY A 42 2.19 -21.29 22.52
N THR A 43 1.49 -21.73 23.56
CA THR A 43 0.08 -21.43 23.77
C THR A 43 -0.16 -20.74 25.11
N TYR A 44 -0.97 -19.69 25.11
CA TYR A 44 -1.20 -18.81 26.25
C TYR A 44 -2.67 -18.38 26.35
N GLY A 45 -3.24 -18.36 27.56
CA GLY A 45 -4.61 -17.93 27.82
C GLY A 45 -5.52 -19.06 28.28
N TYR A 46 -6.81 -18.80 28.36
CA TYR A 46 -7.79 -19.75 28.92
C TYR A 46 -8.29 -20.74 27.85
N ALA A 47 -8.60 -21.96 28.28
CA ALA A 47 -9.33 -22.94 27.48
C ALA A 47 -10.77 -22.45 27.19
N PRO A 48 -11.44 -22.86 26.10
CA PRO A 48 -11.06 -23.95 25.20
C PRO A 48 -10.12 -23.59 24.04
N ASP A 49 -9.90 -22.31 23.71
CA ASP A 49 -9.04 -21.88 22.59
C ASP A 49 -7.93 -20.92 23.06
N PRO A 50 -6.80 -21.44 23.57
CA PRO A 50 -5.68 -20.60 23.98
C PRO A 50 -5.05 -19.92 22.76
N PHE A 51 -4.47 -18.74 22.98
CA PHE A 51 -3.78 -18.02 21.92
C PHE A 51 -2.54 -18.79 21.49
N ARG A 52 -2.45 -19.08 20.19
CA ARG A 52 -1.29 -19.70 19.55
C ARG A 52 -0.33 -18.59 19.14
N VAL A 53 0.91 -18.70 19.59
CA VAL A 53 1.94 -17.66 19.44
C VAL A 53 3.20 -18.29 18.86
N ALA A 54 3.77 -17.71 17.81
CA ALA A 54 5.03 -18.16 17.24
C ALA A 54 5.93 -16.98 16.85
N VAL A 55 7.23 -17.21 16.93
CA VAL A 55 8.29 -16.28 16.52
C VAL A 55 9.32 -17.01 15.69
N ASP A 56 9.61 -16.48 14.51
CA ASP A 56 10.65 -16.98 13.60
C ASP A 56 11.88 -16.11 13.74
N PHE A 57 13.06 -16.71 13.94
CA PHE A 57 14.32 -15.98 14.10
C PHE A 57 14.93 -15.55 12.76
N GLU A 58 14.52 -16.15 11.64
CA GLU A 58 14.93 -15.75 10.30
C GLU A 58 14.21 -14.46 9.87
N GLY A 59 14.75 -13.33 10.33
CA GLY A 59 14.08 -12.03 10.28
C GLY A 59 12.92 -12.03 11.28
N PRO A 60 13.06 -11.39 12.46
CA PRO A 60 12.15 -11.57 13.58
C PRO A 60 10.71 -11.30 13.15
N ALA A 61 9.92 -12.36 13.04
CA ALA A 61 8.56 -12.31 12.58
C ALA A 61 7.63 -12.95 13.59
N PHE A 62 6.45 -12.35 13.72
CA PHE A 62 5.57 -12.62 14.85
C PHE A 62 4.20 -13.08 14.38
N LYS A 63 3.73 -14.19 14.95
CA LYS A 63 2.36 -14.67 14.77
C LYS A 63 1.70 -14.82 16.12
N CYS A 64 0.47 -14.32 16.25
CA CYS A 64 -0.38 -14.57 17.40
C CYS A 64 -1.85 -14.56 16.96
N THR A 65 -2.65 -15.49 17.48
CA THR A 65 -4.11 -15.57 17.21
C THR A 65 -4.95 -14.62 18.08
N CYS A 66 -4.35 -13.81 18.96
CA CYS A 66 -5.11 -12.88 19.78
C CYS A 66 -5.77 -11.76 18.95
N PRO A 67 -6.92 -11.20 19.40
CA PRO A 67 -7.72 -10.22 18.64
C PRO A 67 -7.08 -8.83 18.53
N VAL A 68 -5.95 -8.61 19.21
CA VAL A 68 -5.23 -7.34 19.16
C VAL A 68 -4.74 -7.07 17.73
N ARG A 69 -5.20 -5.97 17.14
CA ARG A 69 -4.89 -5.56 15.75
C ARG A 69 -3.45 -5.11 15.58
N ARG A 70 -2.88 -4.42 16.57
CA ARG A 70 -1.49 -3.95 16.55
C ARG A 70 -0.53 -5.09 16.90
N LYS A 71 0.28 -5.53 15.93
CA LYS A 71 1.31 -6.56 16.09
C LYS A 71 2.70 -5.90 16.02
N PRO A 72 3.73 -6.46 16.67
CA PRO A 72 3.72 -7.61 17.57
C PRO A 72 2.88 -7.35 18.84
N CYS A 73 2.07 -8.32 19.25
CA CYS A 73 1.23 -8.15 20.45
C CYS A 73 2.03 -8.50 21.71
N LYS A 74 1.45 -8.22 22.89
CA LYS A 74 2.06 -8.56 24.19
C LYS A 74 2.48 -10.04 24.30
N HIS A 75 1.72 -10.97 23.70
CA HIS A 75 2.03 -12.40 23.77
C HIS A 75 3.28 -12.77 22.95
N SER A 76 3.43 -12.19 21.77
CA SER A 76 4.61 -12.41 20.91
C SER A 76 5.89 -11.88 21.56
N ILE A 77 5.82 -10.68 22.16
CA ILE A 77 6.94 -10.10 22.90
C ILE A 77 7.24 -10.92 24.16
N ALA A 78 6.21 -11.35 24.89
CA ALA A 78 6.38 -12.19 26.07
C ALA A 78 7.04 -13.54 25.76
N LEU A 79 6.67 -14.19 24.65
CA LEU A 79 7.29 -15.44 24.22
C LEU A 79 8.80 -15.26 23.96
N LEU A 80 9.19 -14.17 23.29
CA LEU A 80 10.62 -13.81 23.12
C LEU A 80 11.31 -13.50 24.44
N LEU A 81 10.66 -12.77 25.35
CA LEU A 81 11.22 -12.45 26.67
C LEU A 81 11.45 -13.71 27.51
N ILE A 82 10.54 -14.70 27.43
CA ILE A 82 10.71 -15.99 28.11
C ILE A 82 11.89 -16.72 27.49
N PHE A 83 12.00 -16.78 26.16
CA PHE A 83 13.11 -17.45 25.48
C PHE A 83 14.47 -16.83 25.84
N ALA A 84 14.55 -15.50 25.87
CA ALA A 84 15.80 -14.80 26.19
C ALA A 84 16.23 -14.96 27.66
N LYS A 85 15.28 -15.11 28.58
CA LYS A 85 15.58 -15.26 30.02
C LYS A 85 15.73 -16.71 30.45
N ASN A 86 14.87 -17.58 29.92
CA ASN A 86 14.65 -18.95 30.37
C ASN A 86 14.54 -19.88 29.15
N ASN A 87 15.59 -19.95 28.33
CA ASN A 87 15.61 -20.83 27.16
C ASN A 87 15.33 -22.30 27.52
N ASP A 88 15.81 -22.76 28.68
CA ASP A 88 15.62 -24.13 29.17
C ASP A 88 14.15 -24.51 29.43
N ALA A 89 13.25 -23.52 29.49
CA ALA A 89 11.81 -23.77 29.59
C ALA A 89 11.17 -24.22 28.26
N PHE A 90 11.88 -24.11 27.14
CA PHE A 90 11.40 -24.52 25.82
C PHE A 90 11.79 -25.96 25.53
N ARG A 91 10.80 -26.80 25.26
CA ARG A 91 11.05 -28.16 24.76
C ARG A 91 11.49 -28.10 23.30
N VAL A 92 12.61 -28.75 22.99
CA VAL A 92 13.06 -28.90 21.61
C VAL A 92 12.21 -29.96 20.91
N VAL A 93 11.57 -29.59 19.80
CA VAL A 93 10.71 -30.45 18.98
C VAL A 93 11.13 -30.30 17.53
N THR A 94 11.34 -31.38 16.79
CA THR A 94 11.79 -31.32 15.39
C THR A 94 10.72 -30.71 14.48
N ASP A 95 9.49 -31.21 14.59
CA ASP A 95 8.38 -30.82 13.74
C ASP A 95 7.46 -29.81 14.44
N PRO A 96 7.27 -28.61 13.87
CA PRO A 96 6.33 -27.65 14.43
C PRO A 96 4.88 -28.17 14.29
N PRO A 97 3.98 -27.80 15.21
CA PRO A 97 2.56 -28.12 15.07
C PRO A 97 2.01 -27.51 13.77
N GLN A 98 0.98 -28.13 13.19
CA GLN A 98 0.45 -27.79 11.86
C GLN A 98 0.23 -26.27 11.64
N TRP A 99 -0.25 -25.55 12.64
CA TRP A 99 -0.50 -24.12 12.56
C TRP A 99 0.79 -23.27 12.50
N ALA A 100 1.86 -23.71 13.17
CA ALA A 100 3.17 -23.06 13.13
C ALA A 100 3.93 -23.45 11.86
N GLY A 101 3.90 -24.73 11.49
CA GLY A 101 4.52 -25.24 10.26
C GLY A 101 3.92 -24.61 8.99
N SER A 102 2.59 -24.53 8.90
CA SER A 102 1.92 -23.86 7.76
C SER A 102 2.24 -22.36 7.68
N TRP A 103 2.44 -21.70 8.81
CA TRP A 103 2.86 -20.30 8.85
C TRP A 103 4.31 -20.12 8.39
N LEU A 104 5.25 -20.95 8.86
CA LEU A 104 6.65 -20.96 8.43
C LEU A 104 6.77 -21.26 6.93
N HIS A 105 6.05 -22.28 6.43
CA HIS A 105 6.06 -22.62 5.01
C HIS A 105 5.57 -21.48 4.11
N LYS A 106 4.52 -20.75 4.52
CA LYS A 106 4.06 -19.56 3.80
C LYS A 106 5.12 -18.46 3.76
N ARG A 107 5.91 -18.31 4.83
CA ARG A 107 7.03 -17.35 4.87
C ARG A 107 8.14 -17.76 3.93
N ASP A 108 8.49 -19.04 3.87
CA ASP A 108 9.49 -19.56 2.93
C ASP A 108 9.08 -19.30 1.48
N GLN A 109 7.83 -19.58 1.13
CA GLN A 109 7.30 -19.29 -0.21
C GLN A 109 7.35 -17.80 -0.55
N GLN A 110 7.12 -16.91 0.42
CA GLN A 110 7.23 -15.46 0.22
C GLN A 110 8.69 -15.00 0.09
N ALA A 111 9.61 -15.56 0.88
CA ALA A 111 11.03 -15.27 0.79
C ALA A 111 11.62 -15.75 -0.56
N VAL A 112 11.21 -16.93 -1.04
CA VAL A 112 11.56 -17.46 -2.37
C VAL A 112 10.97 -16.58 -3.49
N LYS A 113 9.71 -16.11 -3.36
CA LYS A 113 9.15 -15.15 -4.32
C LYS A 113 9.91 -13.82 -4.32
N ARG A 114 10.31 -13.29 -3.15
CA ARG A 114 11.10 -12.06 -3.04
C ARG A 114 12.49 -12.22 -3.66
N THR A 115 13.17 -13.36 -3.44
CA THR A 115 14.49 -13.66 -4.03
C THR A 115 14.42 -14.00 -5.51
N ASN A 116 13.35 -14.61 -6.01
CA ASN A 116 13.14 -14.80 -7.45
C ASN A 116 12.76 -13.50 -8.20
N ILE A 117 12.31 -12.47 -7.47
CA ILE A 117 12.16 -11.11 -8.01
C ILE A 117 13.52 -10.38 -8.04
N THR A 118 14.48 -10.76 -7.19
CA THR A 118 15.83 -10.16 -7.14
C THR A 118 16.92 -10.94 -7.88
N ARG A 119 16.70 -12.22 -8.23
CA ARG A 119 17.55 -12.91 -9.19
C ARG A 119 17.14 -12.47 -10.59
N GLU A 120 17.85 -11.47 -11.10
CA GLU A 120 18.11 -11.37 -12.53
C GLU A 120 18.53 -12.77 -13.01
N VAL A 121 17.60 -13.48 -13.65
CA VAL A 121 18.00 -14.48 -14.64
C VAL A 121 18.85 -13.68 -15.60
N LYS A 122 20.17 -13.94 -15.64
CA LYS A 122 21.07 -13.35 -16.63
C LYS A 122 20.51 -13.74 -18.01
N ARG A 123 19.69 -12.85 -18.55
CA ARG A 123 19.14 -12.97 -19.89
C ARG A 123 20.20 -12.45 -20.84
N THR A 124 20.29 -13.08 -21.99
CA THR A 124 21.04 -12.50 -23.09
C THR A 124 20.40 -11.15 -23.48
N PRO A 125 21.18 -10.21 -24.05
CA PRO A 125 20.64 -8.95 -24.54
C PRO A 125 19.47 -9.14 -25.53
N GLU A 126 19.48 -10.24 -26.31
CA GLU A 126 18.41 -10.60 -27.24
C GLU A 126 17.11 -11.02 -26.53
N GLU A 127 17.21 -11.86 -25.50
CA GLU A 127 16.05 -12.28 -24.69
C GLU A 127 15.43 -11.09 -23.93
N GLU A 128 16.26 -10.15 -23.47
CA GLU A 128 15.80 -8.93 -22.81
C GLU A 128 15.06 -8.01 -23.80
N LYS A 129 15.61 -7.83 -25.00
CA LYS A 129 14.97 -7.03 -26.06
C LYS A 129 13.64 -7.63 -26.50
N ALA A 130 13.59 -8.94 -26.73
CA ALA A 130 12.36 -9.66 -27.08
C ALA A 130 11.30 -9.58 -25.96
N LEU A 131 11.71 -9.64 -24.69
CA LEU A 131 10.81 -9.46 -23.57
C LEU A 131 10.30 -8.02 -23.46
N ALA A 132 11.14 -7.02 -23.71
CA ALA A 132 10.75 -5.62 -23.73
C ALA A 132 9.73 -5.35 -24.84
N GLU A 133 9.95 -5.87 -26.05
CA GLU A 133 9.00 -5.80 -27.17
C GLU A 133 7.67 -6.48 -26.83
N LYS A 134 7.70 -7.70 -26.26
CA LYS A 134 6.49 -8.39 -25.82
C LYS A 134 5.72 -7.60 -24.75
N ARG A 135 6.43 -6.95 -23.82
CA ARG A 135 5.82 -6.08 -22.80
C ARG A 135 5.18 -4.85 -23.43
N ARG A 136 5.86 -4.23 -24.40
CA ARG A 136 5.34 -3.08 -25.16
C ARG A 136 4.08 -3.45 -25.93
N ALA A 137 4.11 -4.52 -26.72
CA ALA A 137 2.95 -5.02 -27.45
C ALA A 137 1.76 -5.37 -26.53
N ALA A 138 2.03 -5.97 -25.36
CA ALA A 138 0.98 -6.25 -24.37
C ALA A 138 0.40 -4.97 -23.74
N ARG A 139 1.23 -3.93 -23.54
CA ARG A 139 0.79 -2.61 -23.09
C ARG A 139 -0.09 -1.96 -24.15
N ASP A 140 0.35 -1.95 -25.40
CA ASP A 140 -0.37 -1.32 -26.52
C ASP A 140 -1.74 -1.99 -26.73
N LYS A 141 -1.79 -3.33 -26.75
CA LYS A 141 -3.05 -4.09 -26.82
C LYS A 141 -3.99 -3.79 -25.66
N ARG A 142 -3.45 -3.54 -24.45
CA ARG A 142 -4.26 -3.15 -23.29
C ARG A 142 -4.81 -1.74 -23.47
N ILE A 143 -4.02 -0.81 -23.98
CA ILE A 143 -4.44 0.57 -24.27
C ILE A 143 -5.55 0.57 -25.33
N GLU A 144 -5.43 -0.21 -26.40
CA GLU A 144 -6.48 -0.38 -27.43
C GLU A 144 -7.79 -0.89 -26.82
N LYS A 145 -7.71 -1.92 -25.97
CA LYS A 145 -8.88 -2.46 -25.26
C LYS A 145 -9.54 -1.42 -24.35
N MET A 146 -8.73 -0.65 -23.62
CA MET A 146 -9.19 0.44 -22.77
C MET A 146 -9.88 1.53 -23.61
N ALA A 147 -9.30 1.91 -24.75
CA ALA A 147 -9.86 2.89 -25.68
C ALA A 147 -11.26 2.48 -26.16
N ALA A 148 -11.43 1.23 -26.60
CA ALA A 148 -12.73 0.71 -27.03
C ALA A 148 -13.77 0.70 -25.89
N GLY A 149 -13.35 0.38 -24.66
CA GLY A 149 -14.22 0.47 -23.49
C GLY A 149 -14.66 1.90 -23.19
N LEU A 150 -13.74 2.86 -23.28
CA LEU A 150 -14.01 4.28 -23.04
C LEU A 150 -14.93 4.89 -24.10
N GLU A 151 -14.88 4.42 -25.35
CA GLU A 151 -15.78 4.87 -26.41
C GLU A 151 -17.23 4.50 -26.11
N LEU A 152 -17.50 3.24 -25.75
CA LEU A 152 -18.83 2.79 -25.34
C LEU A 152 -19.30 3.52 -24.07
N PHE A 153 -18.37 3.79 -23.15
CA PHE A 153 -18.69 4.49 -21.92
C PHE A 153 -18.97 5.99 -22.14
N GLU A 154 -18.30 6.64 -23.10
CA GLU A 154 -18.61 8.01 -23.51
C GLU A 154 -20.04 8.12 -24.02
N GLN A 155 -20.48 7.18 -24.86
CA GLN A 155 -21.86 7.15 -25.36
C GLN A 155 -22.85 7.06 -24.22
N TRP A 156 -22.60 6.16 -23.26
CA TRP A 156 -23.42 6.02 -22.06
C TRP A 156 -23.47 7.31 -21.23
N LEU A 157 -22.33 7.98 -21.01
CA LEU A 157 -22.27 9.26 -20.29
C LEU A 157 -23.08 10.35 -21.00
N LEU A 158 -22.94 10.47 -22.31
CA LEU A 158 -23.66 11.47 -23.10
C LEU A 158 -25.16 11.22 -23.10
N ASP A 159 -25.59 9.96 -23.17
CA ASP A 159 -27.00 9.60 -23.09
C ASP A 159 -27.57 9.87 -21.70
N LEU A 160 -26.81 9.56 -20.65
CA LEU A 160 -27.17 9.93 -19.28
C LEU A 160 -27.33 11.45 -19.13
N PHE A 161 -26.38 12.25 -19.63
CA PHE A 161 -26.48 13.71 -19.54
C PHE A 161 -27.66 14.28 -20.35
N ARG A 162 -28.02 13.66 -21.49
CA ARG A 162 -29.21 14.05 -22.27
C ARG A 162 -30.51 13.71 -21.55
N GLN A 163 -30.58 12.54 -20.91
CA GLN A 163 -31.76 12.08 -20.17
C GLN A 163 -31.90 12.80 -18.81
N GLY A 164 -30.79 13.31 -18.28
CA GLY A 164 -30.72 13.95 -16.96
C GLY A 164 -30.39 12.94 -15.86
N LEU A 165 -29.70 13.39 -14.81
CA LEU A 165 -29.21 12.53 -13.72
C LEU A 165 -30.33 11.85 -12.93
N ALA A 166 -31.52 12.44 -12.88
CA ALA A 166 -32.70 11.89 -12.20
C ALA A 166 -33.16 10.55 -12.82
N SER A 167 -32.77 10.24 -14.06
CA SER A 167 -33.06 8.95 -14.68
C SER A 167 -32.44 7.78 -13.91
N LEU A 168 -31.37 8.03 -13.14
CA LEU A 168 -30.64 7.01 -12.39
C LEU A 168 -31.35 6.54 -11.11
N GLU A 169 -32.31 7.30 -10.58
CA GLU A 169 -32.93 7.03 -9.26
C GLU A 169 -33.61 5.66 -9.17
N ASN A 170 -34.12 5.15 -10.30
CA ASN A 170 -34.88 3.90 -10.35
C ASN A 170 -34.07 2.70 -10.84
N HIS A 171 -32.75 2.83 -11.02
CA HIS A 171 -31.92 1.73 -11.47
C HIS A 171 -31.62 0.74 -10.34
N SER A 172 -31.69 -0.56 -10.64
CA SER A 172 -31.41 -1.62 -9.68
C SER A 172 -29.91 -1.73 -9.35
N CYS A 173 -29.55 -2.38 -8.25
CA CYS A 173 -28.14 -2.68 -7.95
C CYS A 173 -27.45 -3.45 -9.08
N GLN A 174 -28.18 -4.35 -9.76
CA GLN A 174 -27.67 -5.14 -10.89
C GLN A 174 -27.26 -4.26 -12.08
N TYR A 175 -27.92 -3.12 -12.29
CA TYR A 175 -27.53 -2.17 -13.32
C TYR A 175 -26.13 -1.60 -13.06
N TRP A 176 -25.87 -1.19 -11.82
CA TRP A 176 -24.57 -0.66 -11.41
C TRP A 176 -23.46 -1.74 -11.46
N ASP A 177 -23.78 -2.96 -11.00
CA ASP A 177 -22.86 -4.10 -11.09
C ASP A 177 -22.48 -4.41 -12.53
N SER A 178 -23.45 -4.37 -13.45
CA SER A 178 -23.22 -4.58 -14.89
C SER A 178 -22.34 -3.48 -15.49
N LEU A 179 -22.64 -2.21 -15.20
CA LEU A 179 -21.86 -1.08 -15.71
C LEU A 179 -20.40 -1.14 -15.21
N GLN A 180 -20.19 -1.40 -13.92
CA GLN A 180 -18.86 -1.57 -13.34
C GLN A 180 -18.12 -2.74 -13.98
N SER A 181 -18.79 -3.89 -14.13
CA SER A 181 -18.17 -5.11 -14.66
C SER A 181 -17.68 -4.90 -16.09
N ARG A 182 -18.47 -4.22 -16.93
CA ARG A 182 -18.07 -3.85 -18.30
C ARG A 182 -16.80 -3.00 -18.34
N MET A 183 -16.65 -2.04 -17.42
CA MET A 183 -15.44 -1.22 -17.32
C MET A 183 -14.24 -2.04 -16.84
N ALA A 184 -14.43 -2.88 -15.83
CA ALA A 184 -13.38 -3.79 -15.35
C ALA A 184 -12.92 -4.75 -16.46
N ASP A 185 -13.86 -5.31 -17.22
CA ASP A 185 -13.61 -6.19 -18.35
C ASP A 185 -12.86 -5.46 -19.46
N ALA A 186 -13.10 -4.17 -19.68
CA ALA A 186 -12.33 -3.33 -20.61
C ALA A 186 -10.92 -2.97 -20.10
N GLY A 187 -10.55 -3.37 -18.88
CA GLY A 187 -9.27 -3.02 -18.26
C GLY A 187 -9.26 -1.64 -17.60
N LEU A 188 -10.43 -1.00 -17.45
CA LEU A 188 -10.64 0.31 -16.85
C LEU A 188 -10.96 0.19 -15.35
N THR A 189 -10.10 -0.51 -14.61
CA THR A 189 -10.38 -0.92 -13.22
C THR A 189 -10.52 0.27 -12.27
N ALA A 190 -9.83 1.37 -12.52
CA ALA A 190 -9.95 2.58 -11.71
C ALA A 190 -11.30 3.28 -11.91
N ILE A 191 -11.77 3.37 -13.17
CA ILE A 191 -13.11 3.89 -13.48
C ILE A 191 -14.19 2.98 -12.90
N ALA A 192 -14.04 1.66 -13.04
CA ALA A 192 -14.96 0.70 -12.43
C ALA A 192 -15.09 0.91 -10.91
N ARG A 193 -13.97 1.11 -10.20
CA ARG A 193 -13.99 1.39 -8.75
C ARG A 193 -14.72 2.70 -8.43
N ARG A 194 -14.56 3.75 -9.23
CA ARG A 194 -15.28 5.02 -9.06
C ARG A 194 -16.78 4.85 -9.28
N LEU A 195 -17.17 4.11 -10.32
CA LEU A 195 -18.57 3.78 -10.61
C LEU A 195 -19.25 3.01 -9.48
N ARG A 196 -18.50 2.15 -8.77
CA ARG A 196 -18.99 1.43 -7.57
C ARG A 196 -19.49 2.35 -6.46
N GLN A 197 -18.92 3.55 -6.35
CA GLN A 197 -19.23 4.51 -5.29
C GLN A 197 -20.47 5.35 -5.59
N LEU A 198 -20.92 5.40 -6.85
CA LEU A 198 -22.02 6.27 -7.27
C LEU A 198 -23.35 5.96 -6.57
N PRO A 199 -23.75 4.68 -6.37
CA PRO A 199 -24.97 4.38 -5.62
C PRO A 199 -24.93 4.91 -4.19
N GLU A 200 -23.76 4.91 -3.54
CA GLU A 200 -23.60 5.48 -2.20
C GLU A 200 -23.71 7.00 -2.21
N ILE A 201 -23.12 7.67 -3.20
CA ILE A 201 -23.27 9.12 -3.40
C ILE A 201 -24.76 9.50 -3.54
N MET A 202 -25.54 8.69 -4.27
CA MET A 202 -26.98 8.89 -4.47
C MET A 202 -27.84 8.79 -3.21
N THR A 203 -27.30 8.27 -2.10
CA THR A 203 -28.00 8.26 -0.80
C THR A 203 -27.93 9.60 -0.07
N ARG A 204 -27.08 10.52 -0.52
CA ARG A 204 -26.88 11.82 0.13
C ARG A 204 -27.90 12.85 -0.34
N HIS A 205 -28.15 13.87 0.48
CA HIS A 205 -29.06 14.97 0.14
C HIS A 205 -28.58 15.82 -1.06
N ASP A 206 -27.26 15.99 -1.19
CA ASP A 206 -26.53 16.77 -2.20
C ASP A 206 -26.06 15.90 -3.38
N TRP A 207 -26.68 14.72 -3.57
CA TRP A 207 -26.16 13.70 -4.48
C TRP A 207 -25.99 14.17 -5.92
N HIS A 208 -26.86 15.06 -6.40
CA HIS A 208 -26.87 15.51 -7.79
C HIS A 208 -25.61 16.31 -8.14
N GLU A 209 -25.14 17.16 -7.21
CA GLU A 209 -23.91 17.94 -7.38
C GLU A 209 -22.68 17.03 -7.32
N LEU A 210 -22.63 16.14 -6.32
CA LEU A 210 -21.53 15.19 -6.14
C LEU A 210 -21.42 14.22 -7.31
N LEU A 211 -22.56 13.70 -7.79
CA LEU A 211 -22.62 12.78 -8.93
C LEU A 211 -22.21 13.49 -10.22
N LEU A 212 -22.69 14.73 -10.44
CA LEU A 212 -22.30 15.52 -11.62
C LEU A 212 -20.80 15.81 -11.63
N ALA A 213 -20.22 16.18 -10.48
CA ALA A 213 -18.79 16.43 -10.36
C ALA A 213 -17.98 15.17 -10.67
N GLU A 214 -18.38 14.02 -10.12
CA GLU A 214 -17.70 12.75 -10.33
C GLU A 214 -17.81 12.27 -11.78
N LEU A 215 -19.01 12.31 -12.38
CA LEU A 215 -19.21 11.94 -13.79
C LEU A 215 -18.53 12.92 -14.74
N GLY A 216 -18.49 14.21 -14.41
CA GLY A 216 -17.78 15.24 -15.15
C GLY A 216 -16.27 14.99 -15.16
N ASP A 217 -15.70 14.66 -14.00
CA ASP A 217 -14.28 14.32 -13.90
C ASP A 217 -13.94 13.04 -14.68
N ILE A 218 -14.77 12.00 -14.58
CA ILE A 218 -14.61 10.78 -15.39
C ILE A 218 -14.74 11.11 -16.89
N TYR A 219 -15.69 11.96 -17.27
CA TYR A 219 -15.82 12.40 -18.66
C TYR A 219 -14.56 13.12 -19.15
N LEU A 220 -13.94 13.96 -18.33
CA LEU A 220 -12.65 14.57 -18.67
C LEU A 220 -11.55 13.53 -18.87
N ILE A 221 -11.48 12.47 -18.05
CA ILE A 221 -10.54 11.35 -18.26
C ILE A 221 -10.81 10.68 -19.61
N VAL A 222 -12.07 10.40 -19.93
CA VAL A 222 -12.48 9.80 -21.22
C VAL A 222 -12.02 10.69 -22.38
N LYS A 223 -12.26 12.00 -22.33
CA LYS A 223 -11.84 12.94 -23.39
C LYS A 223 -10.33 13.09 -23.47
N GLY A 224 -9.65 13.10 -22.34
CA GLY A 224 -8.18 13.11 -22.25
C GLY A 224 -7.59 11.88 -22.92
N PHE A 225 -8.12 10.69 -22.59
CA PHE A 225 -7.66 9.42 -23.18
C PHE A 225 -7.90 9.36 -24.69
N LYS A 226 -9.05 9.84 -25.19
CA LYS A 226 -9.30 9.93 -26.64
C LYS A 226 -8.33 10.84 -27.38
N ASN A 227 -7.73 11.82 -26.69
CA ASN A 227 -6.76 12.76 -27.25
C ASN A 227 -5.34 12.49 -26.73
N ILE A 228 -5.07 11.31 -26.18
CA ILE A 228 -3.85 11.03 -25.42
C ILE A 228 -2.58 11.31 -26.22
N GLU A 229 -2.58 11.01 -27.51
CA GLU A 229 -1.42 11.25 -28.40
C GLU A 229 -1.02 12.72 -28.54
N LYS A 230 -1.95 13.65 -28.27
CA LYS A 230 -1.71 15.11 -28.32
C LYS A 230 -1.18 15.67 -27.00
N LEU A 231 -1.18 14.88 -25.94
CA LEU A 231 -0.80 15.32 -24.60
C LEU A 231 0.70 15.13 -24.35
N PRO A 232 1.31 15.92 -23.45
CA PRO A 232 2.68 15.70 -23.02
C PRO A 232 2.88 14.27 -22.49
N PRO A 233 4.04 13.61 -22.75
CA PRO A 233 4.24 12.19 -22.42
C PRO A 233 3.90 11.82 -20.97
N LEU A 234 4.30 12.65 -20.01
CA LEU A 234 4.02 12.38 -18.60
C LEU A 234 2.53 12.46 -18.24
N LEU A 235 1.77 13.33 -18.93
CA LEU A 235 0.32 13.41 -18.76
C LEU A 235 -0.40 12.23 -19.43
N GLN A 236 0.19 11.64 -20.48
CA GLN A 236 -0.29 10.37 -21.02
C GLN A 236 -0.16 9.26 -19.98
N ASP A 237 0.99 9.17 -19.31
CA ASP A 237 1.22 8.19 -18.25
C ASP A 237 0.25 8.38 -17.07
N ASP A 238 -0.03 9.63 -16.68
CA ASP A 238 -1.04 9.95 -15.68
C ASP A 238 -2.44 9.44 -16.08
N LEU A 239 -2.88 9.71 -17.32
CA LEU A 239 -4.19 9.26 -17.82
C LEU A 239 -4.30 7.74 -17.89
N LEU A 240 -3.23 7.06 -18.30
CA LEU A 240 -3.17 5.60 -18.29
C LEU A 240 -3.33 5.07 -16.86
N SER A 241 -2.64 5.67 -15.90
CA SER A 241 -2.74 5.31 -14.47
C SER A 241 -4.14 5.56 -13.90
N LEU A 242 -4.70 6.74 -14.15
CA LEU A 242 -6.07 7.12 -13.75
C LEU A 242 -7.14 6.21 -14.35
N SER A 243 -6.86 5.62 -15.51
CA SER A 243 -7.74 4.65 -16.17
C SER A 243 -7.55 3.23 -15.65
N GLY A 244 -6.47 2.94 -14.90
CA GLY A 244 -6.24 1.63 -14.25
C GLY A 244 -5.00 0.86 -14.73
N LEU A 245 -4.14 1.47 -15.54
CA LEU A 245 -2.85 0.89 -15.89
C LEU A 245 -1.88 1.01 -14.70
N ASN A 246 -1.25 -0.09 -14.30
CA ASN A 246 -0.30 -0.10 -13.19
C ASN A 246 1.14 -0.13 -13.70
N PHE A 247 1.97 0.78 -13.19
CA PHE A 247 3.42 0.73 -13.39
C PHE A 247 4.04 -0.31 -12.46
N LYS A 248 4.95 -1.12 -12.99
CA LYS A 248 5.66 -2.14 -12.19
C LYS A 248 6.68 -1.45 -11.31
N LYS A 249 6.75 -1.88 -10.04
CA LYS A 249 7.74 -1.36 -9.08
C LYS A 249 9.18 -1.46 -9.59
N ALA A 250 9.52 -2.56 -10.26
CA ALA A 250 10.86 -2.76 -10.83
C ALA A 250 11.21 -1.71 -11.91
N ASP A 251 10.25 -1.35 -12.77
CA ASP A 251 10.48 -0.36 -13.82
C ASP A 251 10.66 1.05 -13.22
N VAL A 252 9.95 1.36 -12.13
CA VAL A 252 10.11 2.61 -11.37
C VAL A 252 11.46 2.69 -10.66
N LEU A 253 11.87 1.60 -10.00
CA LEU A 253 13.17 1.50 -9.30
C LEU A 253 14.37 1.49 -10.26
N ALA A 254 14.18 1.16 -11.54
CA ALA A 254 15.21 1.27 -12.56
C ALA A 254 15.44 2.72 -13.05
N GLY A 255 14.56 3.66 -12.68
CA GLY A 255 14.68 5.07 -13.00
C GLY A 255 15.75 5.79 -12.16
N ALA A 256 15.88 7.10 -12.38
CA ALA A 256 16.76 7.94 -11.57
C ALA A 256 16.17 8.15 -10.17
N GLY A 257 16.92 7.74 -9.14
CA GLY A 257 16.57 7.95 -7.74
C GLY A 257 17.05 9.32 -7.22
N LEU A 258 16.32 9.85 -6.25
CA LEU A 258 16.68 11.06 -5.51
C LEU A 258 17.03 10.69 -4.07
N LYS A 259 18.32 10.77 -3.73
CA LYS A 259 18.81 10.55 -2.37
C LYS A 259 18.57 11.79 -1.53
N ASP A 260 17.92 11.64 -0.39
CA ASP A 260 17.72 12.72 0.59
C ASP A 260 17.48 12.13 1.99
N VAL A 261 17.38 13.01 2.98
CA VAL A 261 16.80 12.73 4.29
C VAL A 261 15.37 13.26 4.29
N TRP A 262 14.42 12.36 4.52
CA TRP A 262 12.99 12.62 4.40
C TRP A 262 12.35 12.74 5.78
N LEU A 263 11.72 13.87 6.08
CA LEU A 263 10.91 14.06 7.29
C LEU A 263 9.48 13.60 7.03
N VAL A 264 8.94 12.73 7.88
CA VAL A 264 7.55 12.31 7.83
C VAL A 264 6.65 13.39 8.44
N VAL A 265 5.85 14.05 7.60
CA VAL A 265 5.01 15.20 8.01
C VAL A 265 3.53 14.86 8.13
N GLY A 266 3.07 13.79 7.49
CA GLY A 266 1.67 13.40 7.49
C GLY A 266 1.49 11.90 7.27
N GLN A 267 0.42 11.35 7.82
CA GLN A 267 0.03 9.96 7.57
C GLN A 267 -1.47 9.79 7.71
N THR A 268 -2.08 9.08 6.77
CA THR A 268 -3.49 8.67 6.83
C THR A 268 -3.62 7.21 6.45
N GLU A 269 -4.58 6.53 7.06
CA GLU A 269 -4.95 5.15 6.76
C GLU A 269 -6.42 5.11 6.37
N GLU A 270 -6.72 4.50 5.23
CA GLU A 270 -8.07 4.37 4.69
C GLU A 270 -8.36 2.89 4.45
N GLN A 271 -9.54 2.45 4.87
CA GLN A 271 -10.01 1.10 4.56
C GLN A 271 -10.63 1.10 3.16
N GLU A 272 -9.98 0.46 2.19
CA GLU A 272 -10.50 0.36 0.82
C GLU A 272 -11.47 -0.82 0.65
N GLU A 273 -11.11 -1.98 1.21
CA GLU A 273 -11.96 -3.18 1.18
C GLU A 273 -11.92 -3.88 2.55
N ALA A 274 -12.78 -4.90 2.74
CA ALA A 274 -12.88 -5.63 4.01
C ALA A 274 -11.52 -6.15 4.54
N GLN A 275 -10.57 -6.44 3.65
CA GLN A 275 -9.24 -6.94 4.00
C GLN A 275 -8.08 -6.08 3.50
N LEU A 276 -8.34 -4.90 2.91
CA LEU A 276 -7.33 -4.03 2.32
C LEU A 276 -7.35 -2.65 3.00
N ILE A 277 -6.22 -2.28 3.59
CA ILE A 277 -6.00 -0.94 4.14
C ILE A 277 -4.92 -0.26 3.30
N ALA A 278 -5.23 0.91 2.78
CA ALA A 278 -4.27 1.79 2.13
C ALA A 278 -3.72 2.78 3.16
N ARG A 279 -2.42 3.08 3.07
CA ARG A 279 -1.78 4.11 3.89
C ARG A 279 -1.02 5.07 3.00
N ARG A 280 -1.30 6.35 3.22
CA ARG A 280 -0.58 7.47 2.62
C ARG A 280 0.35 8.04 3.67
N THR A 281 1.62 8.18 3.32
CA THR A 281 2.62 8.84 4.15
C THR A 281 3.24 9.97 3.34
N TRP A 282 3.13 11.20 3.82
CA TRP A 282 3.72 12.37 3.20
C TRP A 282 5.07 12.68 3.85
N LEU A 283 6.07 12.91 3.01
CA LEU A 283 7.42 13.24 3.46
C LEU A 283 7.98 14.45 2.72
N VAL A 284 8.90 15.15 3.37
CA VAL A 284 9.58 16.32 2.82
C VAL A 284 11.09 16.08 2.83
N GLY A 285 11.76 16.31 1.71
CA GLY A 285 13.21 16.18 1.60
C GLY A 285 13.95 17.35 2.25
N LYS A 286 15.03 17.06 2.99
CA LYS A 286 15.85 18.07 3.68
C LYS A 286 16.56 18.99 2.70
N GLN A 287 17.19 18.41 1.69
CA GLN A 287 18.04 19.11 0.71
C GLN A 287 17.26 19.45 -0.55
N SER A 288 16.50 18.49 -1.08
CA SER A 288 15.70 18.66 -2.29
C SER A 288 14.50 19.57 -2.11
N LYS A 289 13.99 19.69 -0.87
CA LYS A 289 12.72 20.36 -0.55
C LYS A 289 11.51 19.79 -1.30
N HIS A 290 11.64 18.60 -1.87
CA HIS A 290 10.53 17.92 -2.55
C HIS A 290 9.53 17.36 -1.53
N ASN A 291 8.25 17.55 -1.84
CA ASN A 291 7.15 16.87 -1.17
C ASN A 291 6.85 15.56 -1.90
N VAL A 292 6.84 14.45 -1.17
CA VAL A 292 6.61 13.12 -1.74
C VAL A 292 5.55 12.35 -0.96
N LEU A 293 4.89 11.44 -1.67
CA LEU A 293 3.84 10.58 -1.15
C LEU A 293 4.25 9.11 -1.32
N LEU A 294 4.39 8.41 -0.20
CA LEU A 294 4.45 6.95 -0.20
C LEU A 294 3.04 6.38 -0.04
N LEU A 295 2.64 5.50 -0.96
CA LEU A 295 1.37 4.78 -0.91
C LEU A 295 1.63 3.29 -0.67
N ASP A 296 1.30 2.84 0.54
CA ASP A 296 1.43 1.46 0.99
C ASP A 296 0.08 0.77 1.11
N PHE A 297 0.09 -0.56 1.02
CA PHE A 297 -1.10 -1.39 1.18
C PHE A 297 -0.81 -2.52 2.17
N ALA A 298 -1.73 -2.72 3.12
CA ALA A 298 -1.71 -3.84 4.05
C ALA A 298 -2.92 -4.74 3.77
N TRP A 299 -2.67 -6.04 3.57
CA TRP A 299 -3.73 -7.01 3.31
C TRP A 299 -3.87 -8.03 4.45
N GLY A 300 -5.11 -8.34 4.84
CA GLY A 300 -5.43 -9.42 5.77
C GLY A 300 -4.77 -9.27 7.15
N GLY A 301 -4.60 -8.03 7.61
CA GLY A 301 -4.03 -7.71 8.93
C GLY A 301 -2.52 -7.95 9.07
N LYS A 302 -1.78 -8.07 7.95
CA LYS A 302 -0.32 -8.25 7.95
C LYS A 302 0.49 -7.01 8.36
N GLY A 303 -0.17 -5.85 8.51
CA GLY A 303 0.52 -4.58 8.72
C GLY A 303 1.21 -4.09 7.45
N PHE A 304 1.89 -2.95 7.54
CA PHE A 304 2.65 -2.37 6.44
C PHE A 304 4.11 -2.81 6.50
N ASP A 305 4.76 -2.93 5.33
CA ASP A 305 6.16 -3.37 5.23
C ASP A 305 7.14 -2.38 5.89
N THR A 306 6.79 -1.09 5.96
CA THR A 306 7.62 -0.04 6.57
C THR A 306 6.87 0.67 7.69
N GLU A 307 7.54 0.98 8.80
CA GLU A 307 6.97 1.78 9.89
C GLU A 307 7.52 3.21 9.86
N PHE A 308 6.89 4.07 9.08
CA PHE A 308 7.08 5.51 9.19
C PHE A 308 6.23 6.07 10.33
N LYS A 309 6.84 6.87 11.20
CA LYS A 309 6.15 7.58 12.29
C LYS A 309 6.20 9.08 12.03
N LEU A 310 5.13 9.78 12.33
CA LEU A 310 5.08 11.24 12.25
C LEU A 310 6.24 11.87 13.03
N GLY A 311 6.90 12.86 12.41
CA GLY A 311 8.03 13.58 12.99
C GLY A 311 9.37 12.84 12.95
N THR A 312 9.41 11.60 12.47
CA THR A 312 10.68 10.88 12.26
C THR A 312 11.32 11.21 10.92
N THR A 313 12.62 11.00 10.83
CA THR A 313 13.38 11.19 9.59
C THR A 313 13.92 9.86 9.08
N ALA A 314 14.08 9.74 7.76
CA ALA A 314 14.70 8.57 7.16
C ALA A 314 15.59 8.98 5.98
N ALA A 315 16.82 8.50 5.97
CA ALA A 315 17.65 8.54 4.78
C ALA A 315 17.15 7.46 3.81
N ALA A 316 16.83 7.85 2.59
CA ALA A 316 16.35 6.93 1.57
C ALA A 316 16.53 7.52 0.16
N GLU A 317 16.56 6.63 -0.83
CA GLU A 317 16.51 7.01 -2.24
C GLU A 317 15.06 6.91 -2.76
N ALA A 318 14.51 8.04 -3.22
CA ALA A 318 13.15 8.14 -3.72
C ALA A 318 13.10 7.97 -5.25
N PHE A 319 12.29 7.04 -5.74
CA PHE A 319 12.06 6.78 -7.15
C PHE A 319 10.63 7.17 -7.50
N PHE A 320 10.48 8.14 -8.39
CA PHE A 320 9.19 8.73 -8.72
C PHE A 320 8.43 7.90 -9.76
N TYR A 321 7.14 7.72 -9.54
CA TYR A 321 6.25 7.24 -10.59
C TYR A 321 6.16 8.30 -11.71
N PRO A 322 6.08 7.89 -13.00
CA PRO A 322 5.87 8.82 -14.10
C PRO A 322 4.60 9.63 -13.90
N SER A 323 4.72 10.95 -13.95
CA SER A 323 3.61 11.89 -13.79
C SER A 323 4.02 13.30 -14.22
N ALA A 324 3.07 14.08 -14.72
CA ALA A 324 3.25 15.50 -15.01
C ALA A 324 3.45 16.33 -13.72
N TYR A 325 2.99 15.81 -12.57
CA TYR A 325 3.26 16.37 -11.24
C TYR A 325 3.68 15.26 -10.26
N PRO A 326 4.93 14.79 -10.32
CA PRO A 326 5.36 13.58 -9.64
C PRO A 326 5.48 13.78 -8.12
N GLN A 327 4.54 13.20 -7.38
CA GLN A 327 4.60 13.11 -5.92
C GLN A 327 4.80 11.69 -5.42
N ARG A 328 4.20 10.70 -6.11
CA ARG A 328 4.20 9.32 -5.65
C ARG A 328 5.57 8.70 -5.85
N VAL A 329 6.10 8.08 -4.79
CA VAL A 329 7.43 7.46 -4.81
C VAL A 329 7.43 6.01 -4.34
N LEU A 330 8.47 5.29 -4.75
CA LEU A 330 9.00 4.12 -4.03
C LEU A 330 10.29 4.52 -3.35
N PHE A 331 10.52 4.00 -2.14
CA PHE A 331 11.80 4.16 -1.47
C PHE A 331 12.64 2.88 -1.58
N ALA A 332 13.94 3.05 -1.79
CA ALA A 332 14.95 2.03 -1.57
C ALA A 332 15.91 2.44 -0.44
N ASP A 333 16.60 1.44 0.12
CA ASP A 333 17.67 1.63 1.10
C ASP A 333 17.29 2.51 2.31
N ILE A 334 16.09 2.29 2.84
CA ILE A 334 15.55 3.08 3.95
C ILE A 334 16.36 2.84 5.22
N ALA A 335 16.98 3.89 5.73
CA ALA A 335 17.63 3.93 7.03
C ALA A 335 16.97 5.00 7.91
N LEU A 336 16.34 4.58 9.01
CA LEU A 336 15.73 5.51 9.96
C LEU A 336 16.80 6.36 10.64
N THR A 337 16.51 7.65 10.81
CA THR A 337 17.39 8.63 11.43
C THR A 337 16.63 9.49 12.44
N ASP A 338 17.32 9.92 13.50
CA ASP A 338 16.75 10.80 14.54
C ASP A 338 17.29 12.24 14.44
N GLN A 339 17.62 12.70 13.24
CA GLN A 339 18.13 14.06 13.03
C GLN A 339 17.00 14.99 12.59
N PRO A 340 16.38 15.75 13.51
CA PRO A 340 15.34 16.68 13.15
C PRO A 340 15.88 17.79 12.24
N PHE A 341 15.04 18.26 11.34
CA PHE A 341 15.29 19.47 10.55
C PHE A 341 13.97 20.21 10.33
N ASP A 342 14.05 21.52 10.15
CA ASP A 342 12.91 22.31 9.69
C ASP A 342 12.73 22.08 8.19
N PRO A 343 11.58 21.53 7.75
CA PRO A 343 11.34 21.29 6.33
C PRO A 343 11.35 22.60 5.53
N GLY A 344 10.92 23.73 6.12
CA GLY A 344 10.94 25.05 5.47
C GLY A 344 10.19 25.10 4.14
N ASN A 345 9.22 24.21 3.94
CA ASN A 345 8.48 23.99 2.69
C ASN A 345 7.04 24.54 2.74
N GLY A 346 6.67 25.25 3.81
CA GLY A 346 5.37 25.89 3.94
C GLY A 346 5.26 27.12 3.03
N TYR A 347 4.03 27.43 2.60
CA TYR A 347 3.74 28.67 1.88
C TYR A 347 3.66 29.85 2.85
N PRO A 348 4.13 31.05 2.45
CA PRO A 348 4.12 32.23 3.32
C PRO A 348 2.70 32.70 3.65
N ASP A 349 1.73 32.46 2.77
CA ASP A 349 0.32 32.78 2.93
C ASP A 349 -0.58 31.89 2.06
N LEU A 350 -1.90 32.02 2.23
CA LEU A 350 -2.90 31.25 1.50
C LEU A 350 -2.95 31.60 0.01
N THR A 351 -2.54 32.81 -0.39
CA THR A 351 -2.51 33.22 -1.80
C THR A 351 -1.37 32.53 -2.53
N ALA A 352 -0.20 32.45 -1.92
CA ALA A 352 0.94 31.70 -2.42
C ALA A 352 0.62 30.20 -2.53
N PHE A 353 -0.06 29.63 -1.53
CA PHE A 353 -0.58 28.27 -1.59
C PHE A 353 -1.54 28.07 -2.76
N ALA A 354 -2.56 28.93 -2.90
CA ALA A 354 -3.55 28.83 -3.97
C ALA A 354 -2.92 28.95 -5.37
N ASN A 355 -1.93 29.83 -5.54
CA ASN A 355 -1.19 29.97 -6.80
C ASN A 355 -0.35 28.73 -7.12
N ALA A 356 0.30 28.14 -6.11
CA ALA A 356 1.06 26.92 -6.30
C ALA A 356 0.16 25.73 -6.64
N TYR A 357 -0.99 25.62 -5.97
CA TYR A 357 -2.01 24.63 -6.29
C TYR A 357 -2.57 24.81 -7.70
N ALA A 358 -2.91 26.06 -8.08
CA ALA A 358 -3.38 26.39 -9.43
C ALA A 358 -2.36 26.00 -10.51
N LYS A 359 -1.06 26.22 -10.26
CA LYS A 359 0.02 25.79 -11.15
C LYS A 359 0.11 24.26 -11.23
N ALA A 360 -0.08 23.57 -10.12
CA ALA A 360 -0.02 22.10 -10.07
C ALA A 360 -1.18 21.46 -10.82
N ILE A 361 -2.42 21.93 -10.63
CA ILE A 361 -3.58 21.45 -11.41
C ILE A 361 -3.48 21.85 -12.89
N GLY A 362 -2.79 22.96 -13.21
CA GLY A 362 -2.46 23.31 -14.59
C GLY A 362 -1.51 22.32 -15.27
N GLN A 363 -0.66 21.62 -14.51
CA GLN A 363 0.22 20.56 -15.01
C GLN A 363 -0.48 19.21 -15.04
N PHE A 364 -1.22 18.90 -13.97
CA PHE A 364 -1.95 17.65 -13.81
C PHE A 364 -3.38 17.93 -13.30
N PRO A 365 -4.38 18.04 -14.21
CA PRO A 365 -5.75 18.45 -13.85
C PRO A 365 -6.47 17.53 -12.86
N TRP A 366 -6.09 16.24 -12.82
CA TRP A 366 -6.66 15.24 -11.92
C TRP A 366 -5.86 15.06 -10.64
N LEU A 367 -5.10 16.08 -10.24
CA LEU A 367 -4.32 16.03 -9.02
C LEU A 367 -5.25 15.96 -7.80
N ALA A 368 -5.46 14.75 -7.29
CA ALA A 368 -6.37 14.51 -6.18
C ALA A 368 -5.88 15.11 -4.84
N GLN A 369 -4.56 15.23 -4.66
CA GLN A 369 -3.95 15.68 -3.41
C GLN A 369 -2.79 16.63 -3.70
N PHE A 370 -2.79 17.76 -3.00
CA PHE A 370 -1.72 18.73 -3.05
C PHE A 370 -1.05 18.82 -1.68
N PRO A 371 0.28 18.59 -1.59
CA PRO A 371 1.01 18.49 -0.34
C PRO A 371 1.30 19.83 0.33
#